data_AF-A0A8J4G130-F1
#
_entry.id   AF-A0A8J4G130-F1
#
_cell.length_a   1.000
_cell.length_b   1.000
_cell.length_c   1.000
_cell.angle_alpha   90.00
_cell.angle_beta   90.00
_cell.angle_gamma   90.00
#
_symmetry.space_group_name_H-M   'P 1'
#
loop_
_entity.id
_entity.type
_entity.pdbx_description
1 polymer ?
#
loop_
_entity_poly.entity_id
_entity_poly.type
_entity_poly.pdbx_seq_one_letter_code
_entity_poly.pdbx_strand_id
1 'polypeptide(L)'
;MELPTEPYMTAEQLAALPVHDLKELIYGRGLEPVKCLEKQDLVNQLLEHGGSSAHSCSICCEEYAAALGAGSPGENVEEPPQVLRVLRCGHRFHVECVDRWFMSSTDYTREPACPLCNAPLLQLKGKSRNPGCPSPEEVGR
;
A
#
# COMPACT_ATOMS: atom_id res chain seq x y z
N MET A 1 -14.06 8.95 8.35
CA MET A 1 -13.79 8.11 7.16
C MET A 1 -12.60 7.25 7.51
N GLU A 2 -12.82 5.96 7.71
CA GLU A 2 -11.76 5.04 8.11
C GLU A 2 -11.17 4.42 6.84
N LEU A 3 -9.94 4.82 6.52
CA LEU A 3 -9.15 4.21 5.45
C LEU A 3 -8.55 2.89 5.98
N PRO A 4 -8.55 1.80 5.18
CA PRO A 4 -8.07 0.51 5.65
C PRO A 4 -6.59 0.58 6.06
N THR A 5 -6.26 -0.14 7.13
CA THR A 5 -4.89 -0.34 7.59
C THR A 5 -4.56 -1.83 7.53
N GLU A 6 -3.35 -2.16 7.11
CA GLU A 6 -2.85 -3.54 7.08
C GLU A 6 -1.47 -3.62 7.72
N PRO A 7 -1.12 -4.72 8.41
CA PRO A 7 0.25 -4.97 8.81
C PRO A 7 1.13 -5.16 7.57
N TYR A 8 2.34 -4.62 7.60
CA TYR A 8 3.34 -4.90 6.57
C TYR A 8 3.66 -6.39 6.57
N MET A 9 3.63 -6.97 5.36
CA MET A 9 4.01 -8.35 5.11
C MET A 9 4.97 -8.39 3.92
N THR A 10 6.07 -9.13 4.06
CA THR A 10 7.00 -9.40 2.96
C THR A 10 6.37 -10.33 1.93
N ALA A 11 7.02 -10.47 0.76
CA ALA A 11 6.56 -11.39 -0.28
C ALA A 11 6.48 -12.83 0.25
N GLU A 12 7.45 -13.25 1.06
CA GLU A 12 7.51 -14.57 1.67
C GLU A 12 6.39 -14.79 2.68
N GLN A 13 6.07 -13.78 3.51
CA GLN A 13 4.97 -13.84 4.46
C GLN A 13 3.62 -13.93 3.75
N LEU A 14 3.41 -13.14 2.70
CA LEU A 14 2.20 -13.24 1.85
C LEU A 14 2.12 -14.60 1.15
N ALA A 15 3.24 -15.13 0.66
CA ALA A 15 3.32 -16.44 0.05
C ALA A 15 3.12 -17.59 1.06
N ALA A 16 3.22 -17.35 2.36
CA ALA A 16 2.89 -18.34 3.39
C ALA A 16 1.39 -18.39 3.69
N LEU A 17 0.67 -17.27 3.57
CA LEU A 17 -0.78 -17.19 3.84
C LEU A 17 -1.61 -18.07 2.89
N PRO A 18 -2.71 -18.67 3.32
CA PRO A 18 -3.61 -19.40 2.44
C PRO A 18 -4.28 -18.48 1.40
N VAL A 19 -4.72 -19.07 0.29
CA VAL A 19 -5.33 -18.33 -0.84
C VAL A 19 -6.56 -17.53 -0.43
N HIS A 20 -7.32 -17.97 0.58
CA HIS A 20 -8.47 -17.22 1.06
C HIS A 20 -8.06 -15.90 1.72
N ASP A 21 -7.06 -15.92 2.61
CA ASP A 21 -6.54 -14.71 3.26
C ASP A 21 -5.99 -13.71 2.24
N LEU A 22 -5.28 -14.19 1.22
CA LEU A 22 -4.79 -13.33 0.13
C LEU A 22 -5.93 -12.63 -0.60
N LYS A 23 -7.03 -13.34 -0.88
CA LYS A 23 -8.22 -12.75 -1.50
C LYS A 23 -8.90 -11.75 -0.58
N GLU A 24 -9.01 -12.04 0.71
CA GLU A 24 -9.59 -11.12 1.70
C GLU A 24 -8.78 -9.83 1.80
N LEU A 25 -7.44 -9.90 1.76
CA LEU A 25 -6.58 -8.72 1.69
C LEU A 25 -6.86 -7.90 0.42
N ILE A 26 -6.94 -8.54 -0.75
CA ILE A 26 -7.24 -7.86 -2.02
C ILE A 26 -8.61 -7.14 -1.95
N TYR A 27 -9.65 -7.83 -1.45
CA TYR A 27 -10.96 -7.24 -1.27
C TYR A 27 -10.98 -6.11 -0.24
N GLY A 28 -10.23 -6.24 0.86
CA GLY A 28 -10.07 -5.20 1.88
C GLY A 28 -9.48 -3.91 1.32
N ARG A 29 -8.63 -4.02 0.30
CA ARG A 29 -8.09 -2.87 -0.45
C ARG A 29 -9.08 -2.27 -1.45
N GLY A 30 -10.25 -2.89 -1.64
CA GLY A 30 -11.25 -2.50 -2.63
C GLY A 30 -10.88 -2.93 -4.06
N LEU A 31 -10.01 -3.93 -4.19
CA LEU A 31 -9.62 -4.53 -5.46
C LEU A 31 -10.37 -5.85 -5.67
N GLU A 32 -10.56 -6.25 -6.93
CA GLU A 32 -11.05 -7.58 -7.26
C GLU A 32 -9.86 -8.53 -7.49
N PRO A 33 -9.84 -9.73 -6.88
CA PRO A 33 -8.78 -10.69 -7.09
C PRO A 33 -8.78 -11.14 -8.55
N VAL A 34 -7.61 -11.05 -9.17
CA VAL A 34 -7.43 -11.55 -10.53
C VAL A 34 -7.74 -13.04 -10.59
N LYS A 35 -8.40 -13.46 -11.68
CA LYS A 35 -8.64 -14.88 -11.94
C LYS A 35 -7.34 -15.54 -12.38
N CYS A 36 -6.57 -16.01 -11.41
CA CYS A 36 -5.25 -16.56 -11.64
C CYS A 36 -5.18 -18.07 -11.38
N LEU A 37 -4.23 -18.71 -12.05
CA LEU A 37 -3.98 -20.16 -11.96
C LEU A 37 -3.16 -20.50 -10.71
N GLU A 38 -2.31 -19.56 -10.26
CA GLU A 38 -1.36 -19.81 -9.18
C GLU A 38 -1.56 -18.84 -8.00
N LYS A 39 -1.23 -19.31 -6.79
CA LYS A 39 -1.24 -18.50 -5.58
C LYS A 39 -0.30 -17.29 -5.70
N GLN A 40 0.82 -17.48 -6.39
CA GLN A 40 1.84 -16.46 -6.56
C GLN A 40 1.32 -15.21 -7.28
N ASP A 41 0.35 -15.35 -8.19
CA ASP A 41 -0.25 -14.22 -8.87
C ASP A 41 -1.00 -13.28 -7.90
N LEU A 42 -1.67 -13.85 -6.89
CA LEU A 42 -2.35 -13.06 -5.85
C LEU A 42 -1.35 -12.32 -4.97
N VAL A 43 -0.20 -12.95 -4.67
CA VAL A 43 0.91 -12.31 -3.96
C VAL A 43 1.47 -11.15 -4.78
N ASN A 44 1.72 -11.37 -6.07
CA ASN A 44 2.24 -10.34 -6.98
C ASN A 44 1.26 -9.16 -7.07
N GLN A 45 -0.04 -9.42 -7.20
CA GLN A 45 -1.07 -8.37 -7.20
C GLN A 45 -1.03 -7.52 -5.91
N LEU A 46 -0.82 -8.15 -4.75
CA LEU A 46 -0.70 -7.44 -3.47
C LEU A 46 0.60 -6.61 -3.35
N LEU A 47 1.65 -6.99 -4.08
CA LEU A 47 2.91 -6.25 -4.10
C LEU A 47 2.88 -5.09 -5.09
N GLU A 48 2.40 -5.31 -6.31
CA GLU A 48 2.34 -4.33 -7.41
C GLU A 48 1.47 -3.12 -7.05
N HIS A 49 0.34 -3.35 -6.38
CA HIS A 49 -0.52 -2.25 -5.95
C HIS A 49 0.06 -1.47 -4.76
N GLY A 50 1.11 -1.95 -4.12
CA GLY A 50 1.69 -1.42 -2.88
C GLY A 50 2.56 -0.17 -3.01
N GLY A 51 2.72 0.42 -4.19
CA GLY A 51 3.54 1.62 -4.40
C GLY A 51 4.71 1.40 -5.34
N SER A 52 5.60 2.39 -5.44
CA SER A 52 6.69 2.40 -6.44
C SER A 52 7.67 1.23 -6.33
N SER A 53 7.82 0.64 -5.15
CA SER A 53 8.78 -0.44 -4.88
C SER A 53 8.15 -1.61 -4.13
N ALA A 54 6.88 -1.54 -3.74
CA ALA A 54 6.22 -2.44 -2.79
C ALA A 54 6.81 -2.43 -1.35
N HIS A 55 8.10 -2.20 -1.12
CA HIS A 55 8.72 -2.37 0.20
C HIS A 55 9.14 -1.06 0.90
N SER A 56 8.89 0.12 0.30
CA SER A 56 9.23 1.40 0.93
C SER A 56 8.11 2.45 0.88
N CYS A 57 8.15 3.36 1.84
CA CYS A 57 7.24 4.51 1.92
C CYS A 57 7.73 5.64 1.04
N SER A 58 6.93 6.07 0.06
CA SER A 58 7.35 7.17 -0.84
C SER A 58 7.24 8.58 -0.24
N ILE A 59 6.79 8.71 1.02
CA ILE A 59 6.72 9.99 1.72
C ILE A 59 8.00 10.24 2.53
N CYS A 60 8.49 9.24 3.28
CA CYS A 60 9.74 9.35 4.06
C CYS A 60 10.95 8.65 3.42
N CYS A 61 10.75 7.90 2.33
CA CYS A 61 11.77 7.10 1.64
C CYS A 61 12.39 5.97 2.47
N GLU A 62 11.74 5.55 3.57
CA GLU A 62 12.20 4.45 4.42
C GLU A 62 11.53 3.12 4.04
N GLU A 63 12.24 2.02 4.26
CA GLU A 63 11.70 0.66 4.05
C GLU A 63 10.76 0.25 5.20
N TYR A 64 9.65 -0.39 4.83
CA TYR A 64 8.70 -0.96 5.80
C TYR A 64 9.29 -2.12 6.61
N ALA A 65 10.37 -2.74 6.12
CA ALA A 65 11.11 -3.74 6.87
C ALA A 65 12.15 -3.10 7.81
N ALA A 66 12.71 -1.93 7.46
CA ALA A 66 13.81 -1.33 8.22
C ALA A 66 13.38 -0.75 9.57
N ALA A 67 12.13 -0.26 9.68
CA ALA A 67 11.60 0.18 10.97
C ALA A 67 11.07 -0.97 11.86
N LEU A 68 11.26 -2.24 11.46
CA LEU A 68 11.15 -3.43 12.34
C LEU A 68 12.42 -3.68 13.16
N GLY A 69 13.29 -2.67 13.33
CA GLY A 69 14.46 -2.82 14.17
C GLY A 69 15.66 -1.99 13.73
N ALA A 70 15.66 -0.71 14.13
CA ALA A 70 16.89 -0.08 14.61
C ALA A 70 17.21 -0.52 16.06
N GLY A 71 16.76 -1.73 16.45
CA GLY A 71 17.13 -2.41 17.68
C GLY A 71 18.38 -3.25 17.45
N SER A 72 19.33 -3.14 18.37
CA SER A 72 20.61 -3.84 18.37
C SER A 72 20.52 -5.33 17.98
N PRO A 73 21.57 -5.89 17.34
CA PRO A 73 21.63 -7.33 17.07
C PRO A 73 21.65 -8.10 18.40
N GLY A 74 20.58 -8.87 18.69
CA GLY A 74 20.58 -9.80 19.82
C GLY A 74 19.25 -10.02 20.55
N GLU A 75 18.18 -9.28 20.23
CA GLU A 75 16.92 -9.41 20.98
C GLU A 75 15.86 -10.11 20.12
N ASN A 76 15.46 -11.32 20.53
CA ASN A 76 14.30 -12.02 19.96
C ASN A 76 13.04 -11.34 20.51
N VAL A 77 12.65 -10.22 19.91
CA VAL A 77 11.38 -9.59 20.19
C VAL A 77 10.46 -9.95 19.04
N GLU A 78 9.34 -10.60 19.37
CA GLU A 78 8.18 -10.71 18.49
C GLU A 78 7.61 -9.30 18.30
N GLU A 79 8.32 -8.45 17.56
CA GLU A 79 7.89 -7.06 17.33
C GLU A 79 6.68 -7.06 16.41
N PRO A 80 5.64 -6.28 16.75
CA PRO A 80 4.45 -6.20 15.93
C PRO A 80 4.80 -5.66 14.54
N PRO A 81 4.22 -6.22 13.46
CA PRO A 81 4.47 -5.73 12.12
C PRO A 81 4.07 -4.26 12.01
N GLN A 82 4.87 -3.47 11.28
CA GLN A 82 4.57 -2.07 11.03
C GLN A 82 3.20 -1.92 10.37
N VAL A 83 2.34 -1.06 10.92
CA VAL A 83 0.98 -0.85 10.38
C VAL A 83 1.01 0.20 9.28
N LEU A 84 0.53 -0.18 8.10
CA LEU A 84 0.50 0.66 6.91
C LEU A 84 -0.92 1.09 6.60
N ARG A 85 -1.07 2.31 6.10
CA ARG A 85 -2.32 2.81 5.55
C ARG A 85 -2.40 2.46 4.08
N VAL A 86 -3.49 1.80 3.68
CA VAL A 86 -3.77 1.50 2.28
C VAL A 86 -4.82 2.45 1.75
N LEU A 87 -4.48 3.17 0.68
CA LEU A 87 -5.42 4.02 -0.01
C LEU A 87 -6.30 3.18 -0.96
N ARG A 88 -7.43 3.75 -1.38
CA ARG A 88 -8.36 3.08 -2.32
C ARG A 88 -7.74 2.74 -3.68
N CYS A 89 -6.64 3.41 -4.05
CA CYS A 89 -5.88 3.08 -5.25
C CYS A 89 -4.93 1.87 -5.06
N GLY A 90 -4.84 1.31 -3.85
CA GLY A 90 -3.96 0.19 -3.48
C GLY A 90 -2.63 0.62 -2.86
N HIS A 91 -2.20 1.87 -3.06
CA HIS A 91 -0.91 2.36 -2.55
C HIS A 91 -0.87 2.39 -1.02
N ARG A 92 0.25 1.93 -0.45
CA ARG A 92 0.51 1.90 0.99
C ARG A 92 1.51 2.96 1.42
N PHE A 93 1.35 3.44 2.65
CA PHE A 93 2.22 4.42 3.32
C PHE A 93 2.23 4.15 4.82
N HIS A 94 3.24 4.64 5.55
CA HIS A 94 3.11 4.71 7.01
C HIS A 94 1.90 5.57 7.38
N VAL A 95 1.15 5.13 8.40
CA VAL A 95 -0.05 5.85 8.88
C VAL A 95 0.29 7.31 9.19
N GLU A 96 1.36 7.55 9.94
CA GLU A 96 1.78 8.91 10.31
C GLU A 96 2.22 9.75 9.12
N CYS A 97 2.90 9.15 8.14
CA CYS A 97 3.38 9.86 6.95
C CYS A 97 2.21 10.38 6.11
N VAL A 98 1.22 9.52 5.87
CA VAL A 98 0.07 9.88 5.04
C VAL A 98 -0.90 10.80 5.78
N ASP A 99 -1.07 10.61 7.09
CA ASP A 99 -1.90 11.50 7.91
C ASP A 99 -1.29 12.92 7.94
N ARG A 100 0.04 13.04 8.11
CA ARG A 100 0.74 14.33 8.02
C ARG A 100 0.60 14.97 6.63
N TRP A 101 0.67 14.17 5.56
CA TRP A 101 0.46 14.66 4.20
C TRP A 101 -0.94 15.28 4.03
N PHE A 102 -1.98 14.63 4.53
CA PHE A 102 -3.35 15.15 4.48
C PHE A 102 -3.51 16.40 5.35
N MET A 103 -2.92 16.42 6.55
CA MET A 103 -2.99 17.57 7.44
C MET A 103 -2.21 18.78 6.92
N SER A 104 -1.09 18.57 6.21
CA SER A 104 -0.30 19.65 5.62
C SER A 104 -0.94 20.25 4.37
N SER A 105 -1.90 19.55 3.75
CA SER A 105 -2.69 20.06 2.62
C SER A 105 -3.79 21.00 3.13
N THR A 106 -3.39 22.10 3.77
CA THR A 106 -4.28 23.09 4.40
C THR A 106 -4.92 24.08 3.43
N ASP A 107 -4.65 23.95 2.14
CA ASP A 107 -5.45 24.57 1.09
C ASP A 107 -6.77 23.79 0.96
N TYR A 108 -7.78 24.18 1.74
CA TYR A 108 -9.16 23.67 1.72
C TYR A 108 -9.85 23.67 0.32
N THR A 109 -9.14 24.08 -0.72
CA THR A 109 -9.57 24.08 -2.12
C THR A 109 -9.22 22.78 -2.85
N ARG A 110 -8.28 21.97 -2.33
CA ARG A 110 -7.83 20.74 -2.96
C ARG A 110 -8.33 19.52 -2.21
N GLU A 111 -9.01 18.63 -2.92
CA GLU A 111 -9.45 17.35 -2.36
C GLU A 111 -8.24 16.49 -1.98
N PRO A 112 -8.29 15.79 -0.83
CA PRO A 112 -7.19 14.94 -0.41
C PRO A 112 -7.05 13.78 -1.40
N ALA A 113 -5.84 13.57 -1.89
CA ALA A 113 -5.52 12.61 -2.94
C ALA A 113 -4.23 11.84 -2.61
N CYS A 114 -4.08 10.68 -3.25
CA CYS A 114 -2.90 9.84 -3.14
C CYS A 114 -1.63 10.59 -3.59
N PRO A 115 -0.54 10.61 -2.81
CA PRO A 115 0.68 11.32 -3.20
C PRO A 115 1.42 10.65 -4.38
N LEU A 116 1.14 9.38 -4.67
CA LEU A 116 1.77 8.63 -5.77
C LEU A 116 1.04 8.78 -7.10
N CYS A 117 -0.29 8.66 -7.11
CA CYS A 117 -1.07 8.66 -8.36
C CYS A 117 -2.12 9.77 -8.44
N ASN A 118 -2.20 10.64 -7.44
CA ASN A 118 -3.20 11.72 -7.34
C ASN A 118 -4.66 11.20 -7.42
N ALA A 119 -4.89 9.92 -7.17
CA ALA A 119 -6.24 9.36 -7.07
C ALA A 119 -6.96 9.98 -5.86
N PRO A 120 -8.22 10.42 -6.01
CA PRO A 120 -8.95 11.04 -4.92
C PRO A 120 -9.19 10.01 -3.81
N LEU A 121 -8.98 10.41 -2.56
CA LEU A 121 -9.32 9.56 -1.42
C LEU A 121 -10.83 9.39 -1.28
N LEU A 122 -11.56 10.45 -1.67
CA LEU A 122 -13.00 10.52 -1.60
C LEU A 122 -13.53 10.31 -3.01
N GLN A 123 -14.12 9.16 -3.27
CA GLN A 123 -15.04 9.06 -4.40
C GLN A 123 -16.33 9.77 -4.01
N LEU A 124 -16.36 11.11 -4.12
CA LEU A 124 -17.62 11.83 -4.22
C LEU A 124 -18.33 11.24 -5.44
N LYS A 125 -19.47 10.60 -5.19
CA LYS A 125 -20.17 9.72 -6.12
C LYS A 125 -20.50 10.48 -7.41
N GLY A 126 -19.65 10.38 -8.44
CA GLY A 126 -19.91 11.02 -9.73
C GLY A 126 -18.72 11.33 -10.63
N LYS A 127 -17.88 10.35 -10.96
CA LYS A 127 -17.30 10.15 -12.31
C LYS A 127 -16.23 9.06 -12.28
N SER A 128 -16.50 7.97 -12.98
CA SER A 128 -15.52 6.99 -13.39
C SER A 128 -14.49 7.63 -14.31
N ARG A 129 -13.21 7.29 -14.13
CA ARG A 129 -12.27 6.97 -15.22
C ARG A 129 -10.96 6.39 -14.68
N ASN A 130 -11.03 5.06 -14.56
CA ASN A 130 -10.15 4.05 -15.15
C ASN A 130 -8.64 3.98 -14.86
N PRO A 131 -8.10 2.75 -14.98
CA PRO A 131 -6.95 2.24 -14.25
C PRO A 131 -5.67 2.32 -15.09
N GLY A 132 -4.53 2.25 -14.41
CA GLY A 132 -3.23 2.18 -15.06
C GLY A 132 -2.28 3.19 -14.42
N CYS A 133 -1.78 2.84 -13.25
CA CYS A 133 -0.50 3.42 -12.83
C CYS A 133 0.52 2.86 -13.84
N PRO A 134 1.18 3.69 -14.66
CA PRO A 134 2.22 3.18 -15.54
C PRO A 134 3.39 2.69 -14.68
N SER A 135 3.82 1.45 -14.91
CA SER A 135 5.03 0.89 -14.29
C SER A 135 6.24 1.79 -14.59
N PRO A 136 7.20 1.93 -13.66
CA PRO A 136 8.36 2.81 -13.82
C PRO A 136 9.42 2.33 -14.86
N GLU A 137 9.05 1.51 -15.85
CA GLU A 137 9.98 0.94 -16.82
C GLU A 137 9.93 1.56 -18.22
N GLU A 138 9.55 2.83 -18.38
CA GLU A 138 9.71 3.54 -19.68
C GLU A 138 10.35 4.93 -19.54
N VAL A 139 11.50 5.02 -18.87
CA VAL A 139 12.45 6.12 -19.11
C VAL A 139 13.55 5.64 -20.05
N GLY A 140 13.23 5.66 -21.33
CA GLY A 140 14.18 5.41 -22.42
C GLY A 140 14.26 6.60 -23.37
N ARG A 141 15.24 7.47 -23.17
CA ARG A 141 16.14 8.05 -24.19
C ARG A 141 17.06 9.11 -23.60
#